data_AF-A0A1B8UJB1-F1
#
_entry.id   AF-A0A1B8UJB1-F1
#
_cell.length_a   1.000
_cell.length_b   1.000
_cell.length_c   1.000
_cell.angle_alpha   90.00
_cell.angle_beta   90.00
_cell.angle_gamma   90.00
#
_symmetry.space_group_name_H-M   'P 1'
#
loop_
_entity.id
_entity.type
_entity.pdbx_description
1 polymer ?
#
loop_
_entity_poly.entity_id
_entity_poly.type
_entity_poly.pdbx_seq_one_letter_code
_entity_poly.pdbx_strand_id
1 'polypeptide(L)'
;MLKQAQGRFVAFIDDDDQISPHYVDALLEAIEKEPRADCIVFDVQVKLNGIPDKLCKYGVEYQHGQDAQYYYRKPNHLMCYAKRIALVHQFQDISYGEDDEWGGRCAADIQLQHRIPQVLYTYDWMPKPWDWYHKQ
;
A
#
# COMPACT_ATOMS: atom_id res chain seq x y z
N MET A 1 -15.18 7.57 1.28
CA MET A 1 -14.35 7.70 2.50
C MET A 1 -13.19 8.68 2.34
N LEU A 2 -12.32 8.57 1.33
CA LEU A 2 -11.13 9.44 1.16
C LEU A 2 -11.40 10.96 1.25
N LYS A 3 -12.49 11.47 0.64
CA LYS A 3 -12.84 12.91 0.70
C LYS A 3 -13.15 13.41 2.12
N GLN A 4 -13.57 12.53 3.03
CA GLN A 4 -13.95 12.88 4.41
C GLN A 4 -12.75 12.91 5.37
N ALA A 5 -11.64 12.26 5.03
CA ALA A 5 -10.42 12.26 5.84
C ALA A 5 -9.91 13.69 6.02
N GLN A 6 -9.52 14.11 7.23
CA GLN A 6 -9.07 15.49 7.51
C GLN A 6 -7.55 15.63 7.56
N GLY A 7 -6.81 14.52 7.55
CA GLY A 7 -5.35 14.49 7.59
C GLY A 7 -4.70 15.04 6.32
N ARG A 8 -3.46 15.53 6.47
CA ARG A 8 -2.57 15.89 5.34
C ARG A 8 -2.09 14.67 4.57
N PHE A 9 -2.01 13.53 5.26
CA PHE A 9 -1.67 12.22 4.73
C PHE A 9 -2.83 11.25 4.98
N VAL A 10 -2.91 10.24 4.14
CA VAL A 10 -3.90 9.17 4.18
C VAL A 10 -3.21 7.83 3.94
N ALA A 11 -3.67 6.80 4.64
CA ALA A 11 -3.29 5.42 4.42
C ALA A 11 -4.56 4.58 4.40
N PHE A 12 -4.50 3.45 3.70
CA PHE A 12 -5.55 2.44 3.63
C PHE A 12 -5.04 1.17 4.32
N ILE A 13 -5.93 0.50 5.05
CA ILE A 13 -5.63 -0.73 5.78
C ILE A 13 -6.81 -1.65 5.52
N ASP A 14 -6.52 -2.82 4.95
CA ASP A 14 -7.51 -3.84 4.68
C ASP A 14 -7.83 -4.61 5.97
N ASP A 15 -9.07 -5.08 6.08
CA ASP A 15 -9.59 -5.68 7.32
C ASP A 15 -9.09 -7.11 7.57
N ASP A 16 -8.56 -7.77 6.54
CA ASP A 16 -7.98 -9.12 6.61
C ASP A 16 -6.44 -9.14 6.70
N ASP A 17 -5.81 -7.97 6.79
CA ASP A 17 -4.35 -7.80 6.91
C ASP A 17 -3.88 -7.45 8.31
N GLN A 18 -2.55 -7.45 8.52
CA GLN A 18 -1.91 -7.10 9.79
C GLN A 18 -0.93 -5.94 9.62
N ILE A 19 -0.93 -5.01 10.57
CA ILE A 19 0.03 -3.90 10.64
C ILE A 19 1.01 -4.08 11.80
N SER A 20 2.21 -3.54 11.64
CA SER A 20 3.19 -3.44 12.72
C SER A 20 2.63 -2.63 13.89
N PRO A 21 2.92 -2.99 15.15
CA PRO A 21 2.61 -2.14 16.30
C PRO A 21 3.20 -0.73 16.21
N HIS A 22 4.27 -0.55 15.42
CA HIS A 22 4.93 0.73 15.18
C HIS A 22 4.45 1.44 13.91
N TYR A 23 3.43 0.93 13.22
CA TYR A 23 2.96 1.44 11.94
C TYR A 23 2.66 2.94 11.98
N VAL A 24 1.84 3.36 12.94
CA VAL A 24 1.41 4.77 13.06
C VAL A 24 2.59 5.66 13.45
N ASP A 25 3.36 5.26 14.46
CA ASP A 25 4.51 6.06 14.94
C ASP A 25 5.56 6.24 13.85
N ALA A 26 5.89 5.17 13.11
CA ALA A 26 6.85 5.23 12.00
C ALA A 26 6.37 6.15 10.86
N LEU A 27 5.07 6.13 10.55
CA LEU A 27 4.51 7.04 9.56
C LEU A 27 4.52 8.49 10.05
N LEU A 28 4.18 8.74 11.31
CA LEU A 28 4.21 10.09 11.88
C LEU A 28 5.64 10.65 11.88
N GLU A 29 6.63 9.88 12.31
CA GLU A 29 8.03 10.28 12.24
C GLU A 29 8.48 10.57 10.81
N ALA A 30 8.08 9.75 9.84
CA ALA A 30 8.40 9.96 8.43
C ALA A 30 7.77 11.24 7.88
N ILE A 31 6.51 11.53 8.26
CA ILE A 31 5.80 12.76 7.91
C ILE A 31 6.50 13.98 8.52
N GLU A 32 6.98 13.90 9.76
CA GLU A 32 7.73 14.98 10.41
C GLU A 32 9.08 15.22 9.74
N LYS A 33 9.78 14.14 9.34
CA LYS A 33 11.08 14.20 8.66
C LYS A 33 10.97 14.76 7.24
N GLU A 34 9.94 14.40 6.48
CA GLU A 34 9.68 14.93 5.13
C GLU A 34 8.20 15.29 4.93
N PRO A 35 7.77 16.47 5.44
CA PRO A 35 6.38 16.89 5.39
C PRO A 35 5.87 17.23 3.98
N ARG A 36 6.78 17.30 2.99
CA ARG A 36 6.45 17.52 1.58
C ARG A 36 6.35 16.23 0.79
N ALA A 37 6.63 15.06 1.38
CA ALA A 37 6.49 13.80 0.67
C ALA A 37 5.13 13.69 -0.01
N ASP A 38 5.12 13.23 -1.25
CA ASP A 38 3.92 12.86 -1.99
C ASP A 38 3.43 11.47 -1.56
N CYS A 39 4.38 10.58 -1.26
CA CYS A 39 4.14 9.24 -0.80
C CYS A 39 5.27 8.77 0.14
N ILE A 40 4.90 8.05 1.19
CA ILE A 40 5.80 7.35 2.11
C ILE A 40 5.66 5.86 1.84
N VAL A 41 6.77 5.24 1.46
CA VAL A 41 6.85 3.81 1.14
C VAL A 41 7.59 3.05 2.23
N PHE A 42 7.18 1.80 2.44
CA PHE A 42 7.78 0.87 3.40
C PHE A 42 7.74 -0.55 2.82
N ASP A 43 8.39 -1.49 3.50
CA ASP A 43 8.36 -2.89 3.07
C ASP A 43 7.08 -3.58 3.54
N VAL A 44 6.57 -4.49 2.71
CA VAL A 44 5.40 -5.30 3.03
C VAL A 44 5.81 -6.78 3.08
N GLN A 45 5.48 -7.46 4.18
CA GLN A 45 5.60 -8.91 4.25
C GLN A 45 4.43 -9.55 3.50
N VAL A 46 4.71 -10.33 2.46
CA VAL A 46 3.68 -11.05 1.72
C VAL A 46 3.63 -12.47 2.25
N LYS A 47 2.47 -12.88 2.77
CA LYS A 47 2.18 -14.25 3.20
C LYS A 47 1.13 -14.83 2.26
N LEU A 48 1.52 -15.85 1.51
CA LEU A 48 0.63 -16.58 0.61
C LEU A 48 0.62 -18.03 1.06
N ASN A 49 -0.55 -18.57 1.38
CA ASN A 49 -0.65 -19.93 1.89
C ASN A 49 0.02 -20.96 0.95
N GLY A 50 1.01 -21.70 1.44
CA GLY A 50 1.75 -22.70 0.68
C GLY A 50 2.94 -22.18 -0.15
N ILE A 51 3.24 -20.89 -0.10
CA ILE A 51 4.40 -20.27 -0.75
C ILE A 51 5.29 -19.62 0.33
N PRO A 52 6.63 -19.71 0.21
CA PRO A 52 7.51 -19.03 1.15
C PRO A 52 7.25 -17.53 1.23
N ASP A 53 7.18 -17.04 2.47
CA ASP A 53 7.12 -15.63 2.82
C ASP A 53 8.18 -14.83 2.09
N LYS A 54 7.77 -13.69 1.52
CA LYS A 54 8.64 -12.85 0.72
C LYS A 54 8.29 -11.38 0.89
N LEU A 55 9.30 -10.51 0.93
CA LEU A 55 9.05 -9.08 1.05
C LEU A 55 8.69 -8.49 -0.31
N CYS A 56 7.74 -7.56 -0.30
CA CYS A 56 7.44 -6.68 -1.41
C CYS A 56 8.06 -5.29 -1.16
N LYS A 57 8.87 -4.86 -2.13
CA LYS A 57 9.52 -3.55 -2.17
C LYS A 57 8.67 -2.62 -3.03
N TYR A 58 8.17 -1.55 -2.41
CA TYR A 58 7.41 -0.51 -3.07
C TYR A 58 8.28 0.70 -3.37
N GLY A 59 8.09 1.31 -4.54
CA GLY A 59 8.86 2.47 -4.96
C GLY A 59 8.57 2.94 -6.38
N VAL A 60 8.58 4.25 -6.60
CA VAL A 60 8.44 4.85 -7.95
C VAL A 60 9.55 4.41 -8.90
N GLU A 61 10.68 3.95 -8.38
CA GLU A 61 11.80 3.41 -9.14
C GLU A 61 11.55 1.99 -9.69
N TYR A 62 10.60 1.25 -9.12
CA TYR A 62 10.40 -0.15 -9.45
C TYR A 62 9.43 -0.37 -10.61
N GLN A 63 9.57 -1.50 -11.29
CA GLN A 63 8.58 -2.03 -12.23
C GLN A 63 7.92 -3.25 -11.62
N HIS A 64 6.70 -3.58 -12.06
CA HIS A 64 6.01 -4.78 -11.60
C HIS A 64 6.84 -6.01 -11.98
N GLY A 65 7.37 -6.70 -10.97
CA GLY A 65 8.23 -7.85 -11.19
C GLY A 65 8.61 -8.55 -9.90
N GLN A 66 9.52 -9.50 -10.00
CA GLN A 66 10.10 -10.19 -8.86
C GLN A 66 11.46 -10.80 -9.22
N ASP A 67 12.30 -11.00 -8.22
CA ASP A 67 13.51 -11.82 -8.30
C ASP A 67 13.43 -12.99 -7.29
N ALA A 68 14.56 -13.60 -6.93
CA ALA A 68 14.58 -14.68 -5.95
C ALA A 68 14.22 -14.22 -4.51
N GLN A 69 14.42 -12.96 -4.17
CA GLN A 69 14.31 -12.42 -2.81
C GLN A 69 13.10 -11.50 -2.61
N TYR A 70 12.72 -10.72 -3.62
CA TYR A 70 11.74 -9.65 -3.48
C TYR A 70 10.70 -9.63 -4.60
N TYR A 71 9.49 -9.19 -4.23
CA TYR A 71 8.54 -8.62 -5.18
C TYR A 71 8.84 -7.13 -5.34
N TYR A 72 8.64 -6.59 -6.53
CA TYR A 72 8.83 -5.18 -6.83
C TYR A 72 7.56 -4.59 -7.40
N ARG A 73 7.11 -3.47 -6.83
CA ARG A 73 5.85 -2.81 -7.22
C ARG A 73 6.02 -1.29 -7.18
N LYS A 74 5.25 -0.61 -8.04
CA LYS A 74 4.96 0.81 -7.84
C LYS A 74 4.14 0.98 -6.56
N PRO A 75 4.21 2.15 -5.89
CA PRO A 75 3.35 2.44 -4.74
C PRO A 75 1.88 2.16 -5.10
N ASN A 76 1.20 1.33 -4.30
CA ASN A 76 -0.23 1.05 -4.42
C ASN A 76 -0.97 1.60 -3.19
N HIS A 77 -2.24 1.24 -3.00
CA HIS A 77 -3.10 1.70 -1.91
C HIS A 77 -2.54 1.44 -0.49
N LEU A 78 -1.70 0.42 -0.30
CA LEU A 78 -1.10 0.12 1.01
C LEU A 78 -0.15 1.21 1.49
N MET A 79 0.42 1.99 0.58
CA MET A 79 1.38 3.05 0.92
C MET A 79 0.67 4.29 1.49
N CYS A 80 1.41 5.11 2.24
CA CYS A 80 0.86 6.34 2.82
C CYS A 80 1.04 7.50 1.83
N TYR A 81 -0.06 8.14 1.40
CA TYR A 81 -0.04 9.23 0.44
C TYR A 81 -0.32 10.57 1.09
N ALA A 82 0.28 11.62 0.56
CA ALA A 82 -0.26 12.95 0.79
C ALA A 82 -1.68 13.01 0.21
N LYS A 83 -2.64 13.50 1.00
CA LYS A 83 -4.04 13.60 0.61
C LYS A 83 -4.22 14.38 -0.71
N ARG A 84 -3.37 15.38 -0.95
CA ARG A 84 -3.36 16.18 -2.19
C ARG A 84 -3.10 15.34 -3.46
N ILE A 85 -2.34 14.25 -3.35
CA ILE A 85 -2.04 13.33 -4.46
C ILE A 85 -3.15 12.28 -4.56
N ALA A 86 -3.53 11.68 -3.42
CA ALA A 86 -4.57 10.68 -3.36
C ALA A 86 -5.93 11.18 -3.92
N LEU A 87 -6.23 12.47 -3.77
CA LEU A 87 -7.49 13.06 -4.24
C LEU A 87 -7.53 13.40 -5.74
N VAL A 88 -6.39 13.39 -6.45
CA VAL A 88 -6.37 13.62 -7.91
C VAL A 88 -7.15 12.53 -8.63
N HIS A 89 -7.06 11.31 -8.11
CA HIS A 89 -7.57 10.09 -8.69
C HIS A 89 -8.70 9.51 -7.85
N GLN A 90 -9.87 9.33 -8.44
CA GLN A 90 -10.95 8.56 -7.79
C GLN A 90 -10.72 7.06 -8.03
N PHE A 91 -11.08 6.23 -7.04
CA PHE A 91 -11.20 4.79 -7.25
C PHE A 91 -12.30 4.52 -8.29
N GLN A 92 -12.04 3.58 -9.19
CA GLN A 92 -13.08 3.12 -10.11
C GLN A 92 -14.08 2.25 -9.36
N ASP A 93 -15.35 2.31 -9.77
CA ASP A 93 -16.41 1.44 -9.23
C ASP A 93 -16.37 0.09 -9.95
N ILE A 94 -15.34 -0.71 -9.65
CA ILE A 94 -15.11 -2.06 -10.19
C ILE A 94 -14.81 -3.01 -9.03
N SER A 95 -15.14 -4.28 -9.20
CA SER A 95 -15.10 -5.28 -8.11
C SER A 95 -13.76 -5.96 -7.91
N TYR A 96 -12.80 -5.78 -8.82
CA TYR A 96 -11.48 -6.40 -8.74
C TYR A 96 -10.43 -5.55 -9.45
N GLY A 97 -9.33 -5.27 -8.74
CA GLY A 97 -8.17 -4.56 -9.29
C GLY A 97 -8.30 -3.04 -9.25
N GLU A 98 -9.31 -2.49 -8.56
CA GLU A 98 -9.50 -1.06 -8.38
C GLU A 98 -8.30 -0.39 -7.69
N ASP A 99 -7.67 -1.09 -6.74
CA ASP A 99 -6.57 -0.53 -5.97
C ASP A 99 -5.25 -0.50 -6.75
N ASP A 100 -5.00 -1.53 -7.53
CA ASP A 100 -3.83 -1.60 -8.42
C ASP A 100 -3.95 -0.54 -9.53
N GLU A 101 -5.18 -0.35 -10.05
CA GLU A 101 -5.48 0.68 -11.04
C GLU A 101 -5.33 2.10 -10.46
N TRP A 102 -5.91 2.36 -9.29
CA TRP A 102 -5.80 3.64 -8.60
C TRP A 102 -4.34 3.92 -8.21
N GLY A 103 -3.66 2.92 -7.66
CA GLY A 103 -2.26 2.99 -7.25
C GLY A 103 -1.34 3.30 -8.44
N GLY A 104 -1.58 2.67 -9.59
CA GLY A 104 -0.83 2.94 -10.81
C GLY A 104 -0.91 4.41 -11.26
N ARG A 105 -2.11 5.01 -11.22
CA ARG A 105 -2.31 6.42 -11.55
C ARG A 105 -1.71 7.36 -10.51
N CYS A 106 -1.96 7.12 -9.23
CA CYS A 106 -1.37 7.93 -8.16
C CYS A 106 0.15 7.86 -8.16
N ALA A 107 0.74 6.69 -8.44
CA ALA A 107 2.19 6.52 -8.51
C ALA A 107 2.85 7.35 -9.62
N ALA A 108 2.14 7.61 -10.72
CA ALA A 108 2.65 8.44 -11.81
C ALA A 108 2.77 9.93 -11.43
N ASP A 109 2.01 10.38 -10.43
CA ASP A 109 2.01 11.77 -9.96
C ASP A 109 2.99 12.00 -8.79
N ILE A 110 3.59 10.94 -8.24
CA ILE A 110 4.58 11.05 -7.15
C ILE A 110 5.87 11.66 -7.71
N GLN A 111 6.28 12.81 -7.16
CA GLN A 111 7.56 13.43 -7.47
C GLN A 111 8.56 13.28 -6.31
N LEU A 112 8.06 13.30 -5.07
CA LEU A 112 8.87 13.17 -3.86
C LEU A 112 8.41 11.98 -3.02
N GLN A 113 9.18 10.89 -3.07
CA GLN A 113 8.98 9.70 -2.25
C GLN A 113 9.88 9.76 -1.02
N HIS A 114 9.34 9.43 0.16
CA HIS A 114 10.12 9.16 1.37
C HIS A 114 10.05 7.67 1.72
N ARG A 115 11.14 7.07 2.21
CA ARG A 115 11.22 5.62 2.47
C ARG A 115 11.48 5.33 3.93
N ILE A 116 10.66 4.46 4.51
CA ILE A 116 10.91 3.84 5.81
C ILE A 116 11.52 2.45 5.56
N PRO A 117 12.76 2.18 6.00
CA PRO A 117 13.43 0.90 5.76
C PRO A 117 13.00 -0.16 6.79
N GLN A 118 11.69 -0.35 6.95
CA GLN A 118 11.10 -1.30 7.90
C GLN A 118 9.91 -2.01 7.26
N VAL A 119 9.62 -3.21 7.73
CA VAL A 119 8.36 -3.90 7.42
C VAL A 119 7.28 -3.34 8.33
N LEU A 120 6.32 -2.63 7.76
CA LEU A 120 5.22 -2.03 8.52
C LEU A 120 3.88 -2.73 8.30
N TYR A 121 3.76 -3.54 7.26
CA TYR A 121 2.50 -4.12 6.85
C TYR A 121 2.72 -5.59 6.45
N THR A 122 1.78 -6.46 6.77
CA THR A 122 1.76 -7.86 6.39
C THR A 122 0.49 -8.13 5.60
N TYR A 123 0.66 -8.41 4.31
CA TYR A 123 -0.40 -8.84 3.43
C TYR A 123 -0.65 -10.34 3.63
N ASP A 124 -1.82 -10.71 4.13
CA ASP A 124 -2.15 -12.07 4.55
C ASP A 124 -3.22 -12.69 3.65
N TRP A 125 -2.77 -13.21 2.49
CA TRP A 125 -3.70 -13.85 1.58
C TRP A 125 -3.92 -15.32 1.97
N MET A 126 -5.12 -15.60 2.46
CA MET A 126 -5.62 -16.94 2.68
C MET A 126 -6.63 -17.32 1.58
N PRO A 127 -6.47 -18.49 0.92
CA PRO A 127 -7.49 -19.00 0.02
C PRO A 127 -8.79 -19.19 0.80
N LYS A 128 -9.83 -18.43 0.45
CA LYS A 128 -11.16 -18.59 1.03
C LYS A 128 -11.83 -19.81 0.38
N PRO A 129 -12.55 -20.64 1.15
CA PRO A 129 -13.26 -21.77 0.58
C PRO A 129 -14.37 -21.29 -0.39
N TRP A 130 -14.73 -22.16 -1.35
CA TRP A 130 -15.59 -21.80 -2.49
C TRP A 130 -16.94 -21.19 -2.07
N ASP A 131 -17.49 -21.63 -0.94
CA ASP A 131 -18.74 -21.12 -0.37
C ASP A 131 -18.66 -19.68 0.14
N TRP A 132 -17.47 -19.16 0.43
CA TRP A 132 -17.27 -17.77 0.86
C TRP A 132 -17.66 -16.77 -0.24
N TYR A 133 -17.31 -17.06 -1.50
CA TYR A 133 -17.62 -16.18 -2.65
C TYR A 133 -19.07 -16.26 -3.13
N HIS A 134 -19.85 -17.23 -2.61
CA HIS A 134 -21.19 -17.55 -3.10
C HIS A 134 -22.28 -17.46 -2.01
N LYS A 135 -21.95 -16.99 -0.80
CA LYS A 135 -22.97 -16.60 0.18
C LYS A 135 -23.59 -15.28 -0.23
N GLN A 136 -24.79 -15.36 -0.83
CA GLN A 136 -25.75 -14.27 -0.93
C GLN A 136 -26.48 -14.07 0.39
#